data_AF-A0A535H2I0-F1
#
_entry.id   AF-A0A535H2I0-F1
#
_cell.length_a   1.000
_cell.length_b   1.000
_cell.length_c   1.000
_cell.angle_alpha   90.00
_cell.angle_beta   90.00
_cell.angle_gamma   90.00
#
_symmetry.space_group_name_H-M   'P 1'
#
loop_
_entity.id
_entity.type
_entity.pdbx_description
1 polymer ?
#
loop_
_entity_poly.entity_id
_entity_poly.type
_entity_poly.pdbx_seq_one_letter_code
_entity_poly.pdbx_strand_id
1 'polypeptide(L)'
;MTTIDEALEGTTPLAEKVRAGGPYRSTAEVVARMRAVLPELTEAERVATLNAHPRIGEDKSRLSSRSLEEQGGDQLPELARLNAE
;
A
#
# COMPACT_ATOMS: atom_id res chain seq x y z
N MET A 1 3.96 14.32 9.24
CA MET A 1 4.63 14.07 7.94
C MET A 1 4.46 12.59 7.67
N THR A 2 3.80 12.20 6.58
CA THR A 2 3.60 10.79 6.24
C THR A 2 4.93 10.12 5.94
N THR A 3 5.19 9.00 6.59
CA THR A 3 6.36 8.15 6.33
C THR A 3 6.16 7.30 5.08
N ILE A 4 7.25 6.72 4.54
CA ILE A 4 7.16 5.80 3.40
C ILE A 4 6.30 4.57 3.75
N ASP A 5 6.45 4.04 4.96
CA ASP A 5 5.71 2.86 5.40
C ASP A 5 4.21 3.18 5.57
N GLU A 6 3.86 4.34 6.14
CA GLU A 6 2.45 4.80 6.21
C GLU A 6 1.82 5.07 4.83
N ALA A 7 2.63 5.43 3.83
CA ALA A 7 2.16 5.66 2.47
C ALA A 7 1.97 4.35 1.67
N LEU A 8 2.51 3.24 2.13
CA LEU A 8 2.55 1.96 1.43
C LEU A 8 2.00 0.80 2.27
N GLU A 9 1.11 1.12 3.22
CA GLU A 9 0.45 0.15 4.10
C GLU A 9 1.45 -0.78 4.83
N GLY A 10 2.53 -0.19 5.35
CA GLY A 10 3.53 -0.86 6.18
C GLY A 10 4.85 -1.16 5.46
N THR A 11 5.58 -2.15 5.99
CA THR A 11 6.88 -2.59 5.44
C THR A 11 6.65 -3.57 4.28
N THR A 12 6.38 -3.01 3.10
CA THR A 12 6.27 -3.77 1.84
C THR A 12 7.61 -3.82 1.10
N PRO A 13 7.81 -4.77 0.17
CA PRO A 13 9.01 -4.80 -0.67
C PRO A 13 9.26 -3.49 -1.43
N LEU A 14 8.19 -2.80 -1.87
CA LEU A 14 8.29 -1.46 -2.44
C LEU A 14 8.79 -0.44 -1.40
N ALA A 15 8.23 -0.43 -0.19
CA ALA A 15 8.62 0.47 0.88
C ALA A 15 10.09 0.33 1.27
N GLU A 16 10.58 -0.92 1.36
CA GLU A 16 11.97 -1.23 1.67
C GLU A 16 12.92 -0.69 0.59
N LYS A 17 12.65 -0.95 -0.69
CA LYS A 17 13.49 -0.50 -1.81
C LYS A 17 13.47 1.02 -1.98
N VAL A 18 12.33 1.67 -1.69
CA VAL A 18 12.23 3.13 -1.68
C VAL A 18 13.02 3.70 -0.49
N ARG A 19 12.89 3.15 0.72
CA ARG A 19 13.71 3.58 1.86
C ARG A 19 15.21 3.44 1.60
N ALA A 20 15.63 2.33 0.99
CA ALA A 20 17.04 2.06 0.69
C ALA A 20 17.66 3.06 -0.30
N GLY A 21 16.86 3.75 -1.13
CA GLY A 21 17.36 4.74 -2.08
C GLY A 21 17.44 6.18 -1.55
N GLY A 22 17.09 6.40 -0.28
CA GLY A 22 17.11 7.73 0.34
C GLY A 22 18.51 8.16 0.80
N PRO A 23 18.65 9.36 1.40
CA PRO A 23 17.58 10.28 1.82
C PRO A 23 16.95 11.09 0.66
N TYR A 24 15.69 11.49 0.82
CA TYR A 24 14.95 12.33 -0.12
C TYR A 24 14.72 13.74 0.44
N ARG A 25 14.75 14.74 -0.44
CA ARG A 25 14.58 16.16 -0.08
C ARG A 25 13.16 16.66 -0.31
N SER A 26 12.32 15.89 -1.01
CA SER A 26 10.92 16.24 -1.27
C SER A 26 10.03 15.02 -1.48
N THR A 27 8.72 15.19 -1.30
CA THR A 27 7.71 14.16 -1.64
C THR A 27 7.76 13.78 -3.12
N ALA A 28 8.07 14.73 -4.00
CA ALA A 28 8.20 14.47 -5.43
C ALA A 28 9.34 13.48 -5.73
N GLU A 29 10.47 13.60 -5.02
CA GLU A 29 11.57 12.63 -5.14
C GLU A 29 11.18 11.24 -4.64
N VAL A 30 10.40 11.15 -3.54
CA VAL A 30 9.87 9.86 -3.04
C VAL A 30 8.97 9.21 -4.09
N VAL A 31 8.02 9.96 -4.67
CA VAL A 31 7.11 9.45 -5.70
C VAL A 31 7.86 9.06 -6.97
N ALA A 32 8.85 9.85 -7.38
CA ALA A 32 9.71 9.53 -8.52
C ALA A 32 10.49 8.22 -8.27
N ARG A 33 11.01 8.01 -7.04
CA ARG A 33 11.65 6.76 -6.67
C ARG A 33 10.68 5.59 -6.71
N MET A 34 9.48 5.72 -6.11
CA MET A 34 8.46 4.66 -6.14
C MET A 34 8.21 4.20 -7.59
N ARG A 35 7.98 5.15 -8.50
CA ARG A 35 7.77 4.86 -9.94
C ARG A 35 8.97 4.17 -10.59
N ALA A 36 10.19 4.57 -10.25
CA ALA A 36 11.41 3.97 -10.78
C ALA A 36 11.65 2.54 -10.27
N VAL A 37 11.24 2.22 -9.03
CA VAL A 37 11.41 0.90 -8.41
C VAL A 37 10.36 -0.10 -8.87
N LEU A 38 9.14 0.33 -9.22
CA LEU A 38 8.07 -0.57 -9.70
C LEU A 38 8.51 -1.58 -10.78
N PRO A 39 9.22 -1.19 -11.87
CA PRO A 39 9.69 -2.16 -12.86
C PRO A 39 10.77 -3.11 -12.32
N GLU A 40 11.50 -2.73 -11.28
CA GLU A 40 12.54 -3.56 -10.64
C GLU A 40 11.97 -4.62 -9.69
N LEU A 41 10.69 -4.50 -9.29
CA LEU A 41 10.04 -5.51 -8.48
C LEU A 41 9.85 -6.81 -9.28
N THR A 42 10.31 -7.91 -8.71
CA THR A 42 9.94 -9.25 -9.15
C THR A 42 8.42 -9.44 -9.02
N GLU A 43 7.87 -10.41 -9.75
CA GLU A 43 6.44 -10.74 -9.63
C GLU A 43 6.04 -11.07 -8.18
N ALA A 44 6.86 -11.84 -7.47
CA ALA A 44 6.63 -12.16 -6.07
C ALA A 44 6.61 -10.91 -5.16
N GLU A 45 7.51 -9.96 -5.38
CA GLU A 45 7.53 -8.71 -4.62
C GLU A 45 6.33 -7.81 -4.96
N ARG A 46 5.87 -7.80 -6.21
CA ARG A 46 4.64 -7.10 -6.61
C ARG A 46 3.43 -7.70 -5.91
N VAL A 47 3.30 -9.02 -5.95
CA VAL A 47 2.22 -9.75 -5.27
C VAL A 47 2.26 -9.50 -3.76
N ALA A 48 3.44 -9.56 -3.13
CA ALA A 48 3.57 -9.27 -1.71
C ALA A 48 3.24 -7.81 -1.35
N THR A 49 3.62 -6.86 -2.20
CA THR A 49 3.26 -5.43 -2.03
C THR A 49 1.74 -5.22 -2.13
N LEU A 50 1.08 -5.87 -3.08
CA LEU A 50 -0.37 -5.81 -3.23
C LEU A 50 -1.09 -6.49 -2.05
N ASN A 51 -0.64 -7.68 -1.65
CA ASN A 51 -1.26 -8.47 -0.58
C ASN A 51 -1.08 -7.86 0.83
N ALA A 52 -0.18 -6.87 0.98
CA ALA A 52 -0.09 -6.10 2.22
C ALA A 52 -1.28 -5.14 2.39
N HIS A 53 -1.97 -4.77 1.31
CA HIS A 53 -3.13 -3.90 1.39
C HIS A 53 -4.35 -4.68 1.87
N PRO A 54 -5.17 -4.10 2.77
CA PRO A 54 -6.45 -4.69 3.12
C PRO A 54 -7.36 -4.75 1.89
N ARG A 55 -8.17 -5.78 1.82
CA ARG A 55 -9.19 -5.91 0.77
C ARG A 55 -10.21 -4.77 0.88
N ILE A 56 -10.83 -4.41 -0.25
CA ILE A 56 -11.93 -3.44 -0.26
C ILE A 56 -13.13 -4.06 0.48
N GLY A 57 -13.65 -3.37 1.49
CA GLY A 57 -14.74 -3.85 2.34
C GLY A 57 -14.32 -4.81 3.46
N GLU A 58 -13.01 -4.91 3.77
CA GLU A 58 -12.50 -5.65 4.92
C GLU A 58 -13.03 -5.09 6.26
N ASP A 59 -12.94 -5.87 7.33
CA ASP A 59 -13.33 -5.43 8.67
C ASP A 59 -12.59 -4.14 9.06
N LYS A 60 -13.35 -3.10 9.42
CA LYS A 60 -12.83 -1.78 9.83
C LYS A 60 -11.87 -1.86 11.00
N SER A 61 -12.01 -2.85 11.89
CA SER A 61 -11.08 -3.03 13.01
C SER A 61 -9.69 -3.51 12.56
N ARG A 62 -9.56 -3.94 11.31
CA ARG A 62 -8.32 -4.45 10.69
C ARG A 62 -7.70 -3.46 9.71
N LEU A 63 -8.38 -2.34 9.43
CA LEU A 63 -7.86 -1.30 8.54
C LEU A 63 -6.94 -0.34 9.30
N SER A 64 -5.88 0.12 8.64
CA SER A 64 -5.19 1.33 9.08
C SER A 64 -6.14 2.53 8.99
N SER A 65 -5.85 3.60 9.76
CA SER A 65 -6.67 4.82 9.71
C SER A 65 -6.77 5.41 8.29
N ARG A 66 -5.73 5.24 7.47
CA ARG A 66 -5.69 5.68 6.07
C ARG A 66 -6.52 4.79 5.15
N SER A 67 -6.34 3.48 5.26
CA SER A 67 -7.18 2.53 4.51
C SER A 67 -8.67 2.72 4.83
N LEU A 68 -9.01 3.04 6.09
CA LEU A 68 -10.38 3.38 6.48
C LEU A 68 -10.88 4.70 5.87
N GLU A 69 -10.04 5.75 5.86
CA GLU A 69 -10.36 7.04 5.23
C GLU A 69 -10.57 6.90 3.71
N GLU A 70 -9.75 6.09 3.05
CA GLU A 70 -9.79 5.84 1.60
C GLU A 70 -11.01 5.01 1.17
N GLN A 71 -11.35 3.97 1.93
CA GLN A 71 -12.48 3.09 1.62
C GLN A 71 -13.83 3.67 2.07
N GLY A 72 -13.81 4.57 3.05
CA GLY A 72 -15.02 5.08 3.69
C GLY A 72 -15.65 4.08 4.67
N GLY A 73 -16.88 4.38 5.08
CA GLY A 73 -17.59 3.66 6.14
C GLY A 73 -18.61 2.63 5.67
N ASP A 74 -18.88 2.51 4.38
CA ASP A 74 -19.99 1.69 3.91
C ASP A 74 -19.61 0.21 3.88
N GLN A 75 -20.50 -0.66 4.39
CA GLN A 75 -20.35 -2.11 4.28
C GLN A 75 -21.29 -2.63 3.21
N LEU A 76 -20.72 -3.22 2.16
CA LEU A 76 -21.45 -3.83 1.05
C LEU A 76 -21.21 -5.36 1.10
N PRO A 77 -22.22 -6.17 1.44
CA PRO A 77 -22.09 -7.63 1.55
C PRO A 77 -21.53 -8.29 0.28
N GLU A 78 -21.80 -7.70 -0.89
CA GLU A 78 -21.31 -8.17 -2.19
C GLU A 78 -19.79 -8.17 -2.29
N LEU A 79 -19.09 -7.26 -1.58
CA LEU A 79 -17.63 -7.17 -1.60
C LEU A 79 -16.98 -8.42 -0.99
N ALA A 80 -17.58 -9.01 0.05
CA ALA A 80 -17.06 -10.25 0.65
C ALA A 80 -17.12 -11.41 -0.35
N ARG A 81 -18.20 -11.48 -1.15
CA ARG A 81 -18.34 -12.50 -2.21
C ARG A 81 -17.35 -12.28 -3.34
N LEU A 82 -17.21 -11.05 -3.82
CA LEU A 82 -16.31 -10.70 -4.93
C LEU A 82 -14.83 -10.87 -4.58
N ASN A 83 -14.45 -10.62 -3.33
CA ASN A 83 -13.08 -10.84 -2.84
C ASN A 83 -12.67 -12.32 -2.73
N ALA A 84 -13.63 -13.24 -2.80
CA ALA A 84 -13.42 -14.68 -2.67
C ALA A 84 -13.40 -15.43 -4.02
N GLU A 85 -13.73 -14.76 -5.13
CA GLU A 85 -13.61 -15.26 -6.50
C GLU A 85 -12.17 -15.16 -7.01
#